data_AF-A0A1F2R2Z7-F1
#
_entry.id   AF-A0A1F2R2Z7-F1
#
_cell.length_a   1.000
_cell.length_b   1.000
_cell.length_c   1.000
_cell.angle_alpha   90.00
_cell.angle_beta   90.00
_cell.angle_gamma   90.00
#
_symmetry.space_group_name_H-M   'P 1'
#
loop_
_entity.id
_entity.type
_entity.pdbx_description
1 polymer ?
#
loop_
_entity_poly.entity_id
_entity_poly.type
_entity_poly.pdbx_seq_one_letter_code
_entity_poly.pdbx_strand_id
1 'polypeptide(L)' 'MKCRTCGGTLSPTTTDLPFKVSERTIVILKQLPVAQCRSCSEYLIEDSVFAKVEKLLSGVDTSVELEIIPFAA' A
#
# COMPACT_ATOMS: atom_id res chain seq x y z
N MET A 1 -7.38 -4.78 -15.80
CA MET A 1 -8.14 -5.39 -14.69
C MET A 1 -9.39 -4.58 -14.41
N LYS A 2 -10.47 -5.21 -13.92
CA LYS A 2 -11.72 -4.52 -13.54
C LYS A 2 -11.76 -4.32 -12.03
N CYS A 3 -12.21 -3.15 -11.58
CA CYS A 3 -12.40 -2.85 -10.17
C CYS A 3 -13.50 -3.74 -9.60
N ARG A 4 -13.22 -4.46 -8.52
CA ARG A 4 -14.21 -5.32 -7.85
C ARG A 4 -15.30 -4.52 -7.12
N THR A 5 -15.03 -3.26 -6.77
CA THR A 5 -15.97 -2.36 -6.09
C THR A 5 -17.01 -1.76 -7.03
N CYS A 6 -16.61 -1.27 -8.21
CA CYS A 6 -17.52 -0.55 -9.11
C CYS A 6 -17.53 -1.01 -10.58
N GLY A 7 -16.75 -2.02 -10.96
CA GLY A 7 -16.63 -2.49 -12.35
C GLY A 7 -15.84 -1.56 -13.29
N GLY A 8 -15.30 -0.45 -12.78
CA GLY A 8 -14.47 0.50 -13.52
C GLY A 8 -13.11 -0.07 -13.96
N THR A 9 -12.38 0.68 -14.77
CA THR A 9 -11.05 0.27 -15.25
C THR A 9 -9.98 0.63 -14.22
N LEU A 10 -9.16 -0.35 -13.85
CA LEU A 10 -7.96 -0.16 -13.05
C LEU A 10 -6.76 0.22 -13.94
N SER A 11 -5.94 1.17 -13.51
CA SER A 11 -4.71 1.57 -14.21
C SER A 11 -3.52 1.58 -13.25
N PRO A 12 -2.33 1.11 -13.68
CA PRO A 12 -1.13 1.17 -12.86
C PRO A 12 -0.77 2.61 -12.48
N THR A 13 -0.37 2.81 -11.23
CA THR A 13 0.16 4.07 -10.70
C THR A 13 1.10 3.79 -9.53
N THR A 14 1.86 4.80 -9.09
CA THR A 14 2.56 4.78 -7.81
C THR A 14 1.88 5.76 -6.87
N THR A 15 1.79 5.42 -5.59
CA THR A 15 1.19 6.28 -4.56
C THR A 15 1.78 5.99 -3.18
N ASP A 16 1.38 6.76 -2.19
CA ASP A 16 1.78 6.56 -0.80
C ASP A 16 0.58 6.02 -0.01
N LEU A 17 0.74 4.91 0.72
CA LEU A 17 -0.35 4.30 1.50
C LEU A 17 0.06 4.08 2.97
N PRO A 18 -0.83 4.38 3.94
CA PRO A 18 -0.63 4.07 5.34
C PRO A 18 -1.03 2.61 5.66
N PHE A 19 -0.24 1.98 6.53
CA PHE A 19 -0.48 0.64 7.08
C PHE A 19 -0.46 0.74 8.60
N LYS A 20 -1.56 0.39 9.27
CA LYS A 20 -1.59 0.26 10.72
C LYS A 20 -1.00 -1.10 11.10
N VAL A 21 0.18 -1.12 11.71
CA VAL A 21 0.91 -2.36 12.07
C VAL A 21 0.76 -2.75 13.53
N SER A 22 0.39 -1.80 14.39
CA SER A 22 0.04 -2.04 15.80
C SER A 22 -1.07 -1.08 16.22
N GLU A 23 -1.51 -1.14 17.48
CA GLU A 23 -2.48 -0.16 17.99
C GLU A 23 -1.97 1.29 17.95
N ARG A 24 -0.65 1.48 18.04
CA ARG A 24 -0.01 2.80 18.11
C ARG A 24 0.78 3.18 16.88
N THR A 25 1.21 2.21 16.07
CA THR A 25 2.17 2.41 14.99
C THR A 25 1.48 2.39 13.63
N ILE A 26 1.70 3.46 12.87
CA ILE A 26 1.33 3.57 11.47
C ILE A 26 2.61 3.68 10.63
N VAL A 27 2.67 2.93 9.54
CA VAL A 27 3.77 2.97 8.58
C VAL A 27 3.25 3.53 7.26
N ILE A 28 3.85 4.60 6.77
CA ILE A 28 3.55 5.12 5.43
C ILE A 28 4.57 4.54 4.46
N LEU A 29 4.11 3.68 3.55
CA LEU A 29 4.93 3.22 2.44
C LEU A 29 4.83 4.20 1.29
N LYS A 30 5.97 4.80 0.92
CA LYS A 30 6.05 5.74 -0.20
C LYS A 30 6.35 5.05 -1.52
N GLN A 31 5.84 5.62 -2.60
CA GLN A 31 6.07 5.15 -3.98
C GLN A 31 5.66 3.68 -4.20
N LEU A 32 4.61 3.24 -3.50
CA LEU A 32 4.06 1.91 -3.61
C LEU A 32 3.37 1.72 -4.97
N PRO A 33 3.80 0.75 -5.80
CA PRO A 33 3.10 0.41 -7.04
C PRO A 33 1.72 -0.20 -6.75
N VAL A 34 0.69 0.37 -7.34
CA VAL A 34 -0.71 -0.09 -7.20
C VAL A 34 -1.44 0.04 -8.54
N ALA A 35 -2.59 -0.61 -8.67
CA ALA A 35 -3.55 -0.28 -9.72
C ALA A 35 -4.69 0.55 -9.10
N GLN A 36 -4.93 1.76 -9.60
CA GLN A 36 -6.00 2.64 -9.12
C GLN A 36 -7.20 2.64 -10.07
N CYS A 37 -8.40 2.60 -9.52
CA CYS A 37 -9.63 2.73 -10.30
C CYS A 37 -9.86 4.18 -10.69
N ARG A 38 -10.02 4.46 -11.98
CA ARG A 38 -10.30 5.83 -12.46
C ARG A 38 -11.69 6.36 -12.11
N SER A 39 -12.59 5.49 -11.65
CA SER A 39 -14.00 5.83 -11.40
C SER A 39 -14.35 6.04 -9.93
N CYS A 40 -13.71 5.29 -9.02
CA CYS A 40 -14.00 5.35 -7.57
C CYS A 40 -12.75 5.51 -6.72
N SER A 41 -11.58 5.68 -7.33
CA SER A 41 -10.28 5.86 -6.66
C SER A 41 -9.80 4.69 -5.80
N GLU A 42 -10.49 3.55 -5.85
CA GLU A 42 -10.09 2.30 -5.18
C GLU A 42 -8.70 1.85 -5.62
N TYR A 43 -7.91 1.34 -4.68
CA TYR A 43 -6.59 0.79 -4.95
C TYR A 43 -6.63 -0.74 -4.96
N LEU A 44 -5.83 -1.33 -5.84
CA LEU A 44 -5.54 -2.75 -5.85
C LEU A 44 -4.02 -2.92 -5.78
N ILE A 45 -3.56 -3.63 -4.76
CA ILE A 45 -2.16 -4.04 -4.63
C ILE A 45 -2.06 -5.46 -5.19
N GLU A 46 -1.12 -5.70 -6.10
CA GLU A 46 -0.88 -7.03 -6.66
C GLU A 46 -0.20 -7.93 -5.61
N ASP A 47 -0.49 -9.23 -5.63
CA ASP A 47 0.05 -10.19 -4.65
C ASP A 47 1.59 -10.17 -4.57
N SER A 48 2.26 -10.01 -5.72
CA SER A 48 3.72 -9.91 -5.80
C SER A 48 4.27 -8.67 -5.10
N VAL A 49 3.55 -7.54 -5.19
CA VAL A 49 3.87 -6.29 -4.51
C VAL A 49 3.57 -6.42 -3.02
N PHE A 50 2.43 -7.02 -2.67
CA PHE A 50 2.01 -7.18 -1.28
C PHE A 50 2.95 -8.11 -0.49
N ALA A 51 3.47 -9.16 -1.11
CA ALA A 51 4.50 -10.01 -0.48
C ALA A 51 5.76 -9.21 -0.09
N LYS A 52 6.15 -8.20 -0.90
CA LYS A 52 7.25 -7.28 -0.54
C LYS A 52 6.83 -6.32 0.59
N VAL A 53 5.60 -5.82 0.56
CA VAL A 53 5.03 -4.99 1.65
C VAL A 53 5.09 -5.74 2.97
N GLU A 54 4.61 -6.98 3.04
CA GLU A 54 4.66 -7.79 4.26
C GLU A 54 6.07 -7.96 4.81
N LYS A 55 7.04 -8.22 3.91
CA LYS A 55 8.46 -8.30 4.30
C LYS A 55 8.98 -7.00 4.90
N LEU A 56 8.64 -5.85 4.30
CA LEU A 56 9.04 -4.54 4.82
C LEU A 56 8.41 -4.28 6.20
N LEU A 57 7.11 -4.54 6.35
CA LEU A 57 6.39 -4.31 7.59
C LEU A 57 6.85 -5.24 8.73
N SER A 58 7.35 -6.45 8.41
CA SER A 58 7.86 -7.38 9.42
C SER A 58 9.11 -6.89 10.17
N GLY A 59 9.83 -5.91 9.62
CA GLY A 59 11.04 -5.33 10.22
C GLY A 59 10.83 -4.00 10.92
N VAL A 60 9.60 -3.50 10.99
CA VAL A 60 9.26 -2.18 11.56
C VAL A 60 9.36 -2.17 13.08
N ASP A 61 9.91 -1.09 13.63
CA ASP A 61 9.91 -0.86 15.06
C ASP A 61 8.51 -0.43 15.54
N THR A 62 7.83 -1.30 16.28
CA THR A 62 6.49 -1.03 16.81
C THR A 62 6.48 -0.09 18.03
N SER A 63 7.64 0.42 18.47
CA SER A 63 7.73 1.38 19.56
C SER A 63 7.46 2.82 19.11
N VAL A 64 7.54 3.11 17.80
CA VAL A 64 7.25 4.43 17.24
C VAL A 64 5.78 4.58 16.86
N GLU A 65 5.29 5.82 16.85
CA GLU A 65 3.91 6.11 16.44
C GLU A 65 3.75 6.20 14.92
N LEU A 66 4.77 6.72 14.23
CA LEU A 66 4.75 6.91 12.79
C LEU A 66 6.13 6.65 12.19
N GLU A 67 6.17 5.80 11.16
CA GLU A 67 7.36 5.55 10.35
C GLU A 67 7.05 5.78 8.86
N ILE A 68 8.03 6.26 8.11
CA ILE A 68 7.91 6.51 6.66
C ILE A 68 9.02 5.74 5.95
N ILE A 69 8.63 4.80 5.08
CA ILE A 69 9.57 3.90 4.40
C ILE A 69 9.33 3.96 2.88
N PRO A 70 10.35 4.16 2.04
CA PRO A 70 10.19 4.04 0.60
C PRO A 70 10.07 2.57 0.19
N PHE A 71 9.10 2.23 -0.68
CA PHE A 71 8.95 0.86 -1.19
C PHE A 71 10.13 0.39 -2.05
N ALA A 72 10.90 1.33 -2.61
CA ALA A 72 12.11 1.07 -3.38
C ALA A 72 13.33 0.66 -2.53
N ALA A 73 13.21 0.62 -1.20
CA ALA A 73 14.24 0.07 -0.32
C ALA A 73 14.36 -1.46 -0.42
#